data_AF-A0A7S1MFR4-F1
#
_entry.id   AF-A0A7S1MFR4-F1
#
_cell.length_a   1.000
_cell.length_b   1.000
_cell.length_c   1.000
_cell.angle_alpha   90.00
_cell.angle_beta   90.00
_cell.angle_gamma   90.00
#
_symmetry.space_group_name_H-M   'P 1'
#
loop_
_entity.id
_entity.type
_entity.pdbx_description
1 polymer ?
#
loop_
_entity_poly.entity_id
_entity_poly.type
_entity_poly.pdbx_seq_one_letter_code
_entity_poly.pdbx_strand_id
1 'polypeptide(L)'
;WDHRVGDVVEAVEEFCHSACLDPRRTYVWLAFLCGNWVRASNRERCGERRAFQEFQEEFVQRIQGIGKVLALVSPWQAPRCLSRLWCVAELCCAFSLGREACEVKLLLPPDEYQRLRQQLKACNGEAIAIGWRALQRFSLDAAGSYSLEDREHLLRQLDEDQGIKNVGSTVTRHLLLWFADLLGRTLQQLVALGEVAGERAARLCDRVGWLLREATLYDQSMELLQDG
;
A
#
# COMPACT_ATOMS: atom_id res chain seq x y z
N TRP A 1 -15.21 0.57 -5.66
CA TRP A 1 -14.18 1.62 -5.52
C TRP A 1 -14.86 2.73 -4.77
N ASP A 2 -14.39 3.04 -3.56
CA ASP A 2 -15.06 4.00 -2.67
C ASP A 2 -14.17 5.22 -2.36
N HIS A 3 -12.95 5.25 -2.94
CA HIS A 3 -12.07 6.42 -2.87
C HIS A 3 -12.67 7.55 -3.69
N ARG A 4 -12.50 8.78 -3.22
CA ARG A 4 -12.81 9.93 -4.05
C ARG A 4 -11.76 10.01 -5.15
N VAL A 5 -12.18 10.43 -6.35
CA VAL A 5 -11.24 10.65 -7.45
C VAL A 5 -10.16 11.66 -7.05
N GLY A 6 -10.52 12.66 -6.25
CA GLY A 6 -9.59 13.62 -5.64
C GLY A 6 -8.45 12.94 -4.89
N ASP A 7 -8.75 12.02 -3.96
CA ASP A 7 -7.74 11.31 -3.17
C ASP A 7 -6.70 10.58 -4.05
N VAL A 8 -7.14 10.02 -5.18
CA VAL A 8 -6.27 9.32 -6.13
C VAL A 8 -5.40 10.30 -6.89
N VAL A 9 -5.99 11.38 -7.41
CA VAL A 9 -5.28 12.42 -8.18
C VAL A 9 -4.23 13.10 -7.31
N GLU A 10 -4.60 13.52 -6.10
CA GLU A 10 -3.71 14.20 -5.16
C GLU A 10 -2.54 13.31 -4.74
N ALA A 11 -2.80 12.02 -4.47
CA ALA A 11 -1.71 11.09 -4.13
C ALA A 11 -0.74 10.86 -5.30
N VAL A 12 -1.25 10.80 -6.53
CA VAL A 12 -0.42 10.68 -7.74
C VAL A 12 0.36 11.96 -8.02
N GLU A 13 -0.25 13.13 -7.83
CA GLU A 13 0.39 14.43 -7.98
C GLU A 13 1.53 14.61 -6.97
N GLU A 14 1.30 14.29 -5.70
CA GLU A 14 2.33 14.28 -4.66
C GLU A 14 3.46 13.31 -4.98
N PHE A 15 3.12 12.11 -5.48
CA PHE A 15 4.12 11.16 -5.96
C PHE A 15 4.97 11.77 -7.09
N CYS A 16 4.34 12.40 -8.08
CA CYS A 16 5.05 13.03 -9.20
C CYS A 16 6.02 14.11 -8.69
N HIS A 17 5.56 14.99 -7.79
CA HIS A 17 6.42 16.01 -7.18
C HIS A 17 7.61 15.40 -6.43
N SER A 18 7.36 14.39 -5.58
CA SER A 18 8.42 13.71 -4.82
C SER A 18 9.45 12.98 -5.69
N ALA A 19 9.04 12.55 -6.88
CA ALA A 19 9.87 11.84 -7.85
C ALA A 19 10.45 12.76 -8.93
N CYS A 20 10.27 14.09 -8.81
CA CYS A 20 10.69 15.08 -9.80
C CYS A 20 10.12 14.80 -11.22
N LEU A 21 8.89 14.29 -11.29
CA LEU A 21 8.15 14.05 -12.51
C LEU A 21 7.19 15.20 -12.80
N ASP A 22 6.96 15.49 -14.08
CA ASP A 22 5.91 16.42 -14.51
C ASP A 22 4.55 15.69 -14.52
N PRO A 23 3.58 16.08 -13.67
CA PRO A 23 2.26 15.43 -13.62
C PRO A 23 1.53 15.47 -14.97
N ARG A 24 1.77 16.50 -15.80
CA ARG A 24 1.12 16.66 -17.12
C ARG A 24 1.70 15.74 -18.19
N ARG A 25 2.89 15.20 -17.95
CA ARG A 25 3.61 14.30 -18.87
C ARG A 25 3.75 12.88 -18.31
N THR A 26 3.20 12.64 -17.13
CA THR A 26 3.18 11.33 -16.49
C THR A 26 1.85 10.67 -16.77
N TYR A 27 1.90 9.50 -17.39
CA TYR A 27 0.70 8.72 -17.71
C TYR A 27 0.57 7.59 -16.69
N VAL A 28 -0.60 7.50 -16.05
CA VAL A 28 -0.90 6.45 -15.08
C VAL A 28 -1.89 5.48 -15.70
N TRP A 29 -1.54 4.20 -15.69
CA TRP A 29 -2.45 3.13 -16.06
C TRP A 29 -3.25 2.71 -14.83
N LEU A 30 -4.58 2.81 -14.91
CA LEU A 30 -5.49 2.38 -13.86
C LEU A 30 -6.22 1.14 -14.35
N ALA A 31 -5.91 -0.01 -13.76
CA ALA A 31 -6.40 -1.33 -14.19
C ALA A 31 -7.92 -1.36 -14.42
N PHE A 32 -8.70 -0.70 -13.55
CA PHE A 32 -10.15 -0.69 -13.67
C PHE A 32 -10.71 0.19 -14.80
N LEU A 33 -10.01 1.27 -15.18
CA LEU A 33 -10.41 2.14 -16.30
C LEU A 33 -9.94 1.57 -17.63
N CYS A 34 -8.69 1.10 -17.66
CA CYS A 34 -8.04 0.65 -18.88
C CYS A 34 -8.42 -0.80 -19.26
N GLY A 35 -8.68 -1.66 -18.27
CA GLY A 35 -9.11 -3.05 -18.49
C GLY A 35 -10.57 -3.20 -18.94
N ASN A 36 -11.33 -2.10 -18.98
CA ASN A 36 -12.70 -2.05 -19.50
C ASN A 36 -13.65 -3.10 -18.87
N TRP A 37 -13.58 -3.24 -17.54
CA TRP A 37 -14.34 -4.22 -16.76
C TRP A 37 -15.86 -4.16 -16.98
N VAL A 38 -16.39 -2.97 -17.33
CA VAL A 38 -17.81 -2.78 -17.69
C VAL A 38 -18.18 -3.54 -18.98
N ARG A 39 -17.28 -3.57 -19.98
CA ARG A 39 -17.50 -4.36 -21.20
C ARG A 39 -17.30 -5.85 -20.98
N ALA A 40 -16.38 -6.26 -20.11
CA ALA A 40 -16.22 -7.65 -19.72
C ALA A 40 -17.51 -8.20 -19.10
N SER A 41 -18.09 -7.49 -18.12
CA SER A 41 -19.37 -7.85 -17.51
C SER A 41 -20.55 -7.84 -18.50
N ASN A 42 -20.56 -6.94 -19.49
CA ASN A 42 -21.60 -6.94 -20.53
C ASN A 42 -21.41 -8.08 -21.55
N ARG A 43 -20.18 -8.50 -21.85
CA ARG A 43 -19.89 -9.64 -22.73
C ARG A 43 -20.22 -10.98 -22.07
N GLU A 44 -20.01 -11.11 -20.77
CA GLU A 44 -20.50 -12.24 -19.97
C GLU A 44 -22.03 -12.38 -20.07
N ARG A 45 -22.77 -11.26 -20.04
CA ARG A 45 -24.23 -11.25 -20.26
C ARG A 45 -24.63 -11.66 -21.69
N CYS A 46 -23.72 -11.55 -22.65
CA CYS A 46 -23.88 -11.99 -24.03
C CYS A 46 -23.28 -13.39 -24.31
N GLY A 47 -22.81 -14.11 -23.28
CA GLY A 47 -22.23 -15.45 -23.43
C GLY A 47 -20.77 -15.48 -23.89
N GLU A 48 -20.14 -14.32 -24.10
CA GLU A 48 -18.71 -14.18 -24.38
C GLU A 48 -17.96 -13.97 -23.07
N ARG A 49 -17.69 -15.05 -22.32
CA ARG A 49 -16.72 -15.00 -21.21
C ARG A 49 -15.32 -14.89 -21.82
N ARG A 50 -14.64 -13.77 -21.60
CA ARG A 50 -13.19 -13.70 -21.79
C ARG A 50 -12.55 -14.58 -20.72
N ALA A 51 -11.63 -15.46 -21.09
CA ALA A 51 -11.02 -16.36 -20.11
C ALA A 51 -10.28 -15.53 -19.05
N PHE A 52 -10.47 -15.86 -17.77
CA PHE A 52 -9.76 -15.27 -16.65
C PHE A 52 -8.23 -15.22 -16.88
N GLN A 53 -7.70 -16.24 -17.56
CA GLN A 53 -6.29 -16.33 -17.97
C GLN A 53 -5.86 -15.19 -18.93
N GLU A 54 -6.69 -14.79 -19.89
CA GLU A 54 -6.34 -13.67 -20.79
C GLU A 54 -6.22 -12.35 -20.02
N PHE A 55 -7.06 -12.14 -19.02
CA PHE A 55 -6.96 -10.94 -18.17
C PHE A 55 -5.70 -10.95 -17.33
N GLN A 56 -5.35 -12.10 -16.77
CA GLN A 56 -4.13 -12.26 -15.99
C GLN A 56 -2.88 -12.02 -16.86
N GLU A 57 -2.83 -12.60 -18.07
CA GLU A 57 -1.71 -12.41 -18.99
C GLU A 57 -1.56 -10.94 -19.38
N GLU A 58 -2.66 -10.28 -19.76
CA GLU A 58 -2.66 -8.84 -20.05
C GLU A 58 -2.17 -8.06 -18.84
N PHE A 59 -2.64 -8.40 -17.64
CA PHE A 59 -2.30 -7.74 -16.40
C PHE A 59 -0.81 -7.86 -16.04
N VAL A 60 -0.26 -9.08 -16.07
CA VAL A 60 1.17 -9.34 -15.80
C VAL A 60 2.04 -8.61 -16.83
N GLN A 61 1.67 -8.67 -18.11
CA GLN A 61 2.37 -7.94 -19.16
C GLN A 61 2.37 -6.42 -18.92
N ARG A 62 1.28 -5.85 -18.40
CA ARG A 62 1.21 -4.42 -18.06
C ARG A 62 2.11 -4.08 -16.89
N ILE A 63 2.10 -4.87 -15.80
CA ILE A 63 3.01 -4.64 -14.67
C ILE A 63 4.46 -4.70 -15.15
N GLN A 64 4.84 -5.76 -15.88
CA GLN A 64 6.20 -5.95 -16.38
C GLN A 64 6.62 -4.84 -17.36
N GLY A 65 5.71 -4.42 -18.24
CA GLY A 65 6.00 -3.38 -19.23
C GLY A 65 6.09 -1.97 -18.65
N ILE A 66 5.32 -1.66 -17.61
CA ILE A 66 5.37 -0.35 -16.92
C ILE A 66 6.53 -0.30 -15.93
N GLY A 67 6.81 -1.41 -15.23
CA GLY A 67 7.89 -1.51 -14.25
C GLY A 67 7.68 -0.68 -12.98
N LYS A 68 6.47 -0.17 -12.74
CA LYS A 68 6.13 0.61 -11.55
C LYS A 68 4.68 0.42 -11.15
N VAL A 69 4.44 0.14 -9.87
CA VAL A 69 3.10 0.01 -9.29
C VAL A 69 2.94 1.01 -8.16
N LEU A 70 1.89 1.83 -8.25
CA LEU A 70 1.48 2.77 -7.21
C LEU A 70 0.29 2.20 -6.46
N ALA A 71 0.45 1.87 -5.19
CA ALA A 71 -0.61 1.32 -4.35
C ALA A 71 -1.06 2.35 -3.31
N LEU A 72 -2.32 2.76 -3.40
CA LEU A 72 -2.93 3.71 -2.49
C LEU A 72 -3.30 3.04 -1.16
N VAL A 73 -2.67 3.47 -0.08
CA VAL A 73 -2.84 2.92 1.26
C VAL A 73 -3.79 3.82 2.07
N SER A 74 -5.08 3.75 1.77
CA SER A 74 -6.11 4.55 2.45
C SER A 74 -7.33 3.70 2.87
N PRO A 75 -7.85 3.87 4.10
CA PRO A 75 -7.19 4.55 5.22
C PRO A 75 -5.95 3.78 5.70
N TRP A 76 -4.96 4.45 6.28
CA TRP A 76 -3.70 3.80 6.67
C TRP A 76 -3.86 2.69 7.73
N GLN A 77 -4.89 2.78 8.57
CA GLN A 77 -5.19 1.78 9.62
C GLN A 77 -5.83 0.50 9.06
N ALA A 78 -6.52 0.60 7.93
CA ALA A 78 -7.23 -0.52 7.31
C ALA A 78 -7.26 -0.30 5.80
N PRO A 79 -6.12 -0.46 5.11
CA PRO A 79 -6.02 -0.06 3.72
C PRO A 79 -6.97 -0.84 2.83
N ARG A 80 -7.81 -0.12 2.06
CA ARG A 80 -8.82 -0.74 1.20
C ARG A 80 -8.21 -1.56 0.06
N CYS A 81 -6.98 -1.26 -0.33
CA CYS A 81 -6.25 -2.09 -1.29
C CYS A 81 -6.06 -3.53 -0.78
N LEU A 82 -6.05 -3.76 0.54
CA LEU A 82 -5.88 -5.08 1.15
C LEU A 82 -7.19 -5.84 1.32
N SER A 83 -8.34 -5.15 1.30
CA SER A 83 -9.64 -5.84 1.34
C SER A 83 -10.06 -6.36 -0.05
N ARG A 84 -9.25 -6.17 -1.09
CA ARG A 84 -9.58 -6.52 -2.47
C ARG A 84 -8.56 -7.50 -3.02
N LEU A 85 -9.01 -8.73 -3.30
CA LEU A 85 -8.13 -9.82 -3.73
C LEU A 85 -7.35 -9.47 -4.99
N TRP A 86 -7.98 -8.80 -5.96
CA TRP A 86 -7.30 -8.31 -7.15
C TRP A 86 -6.12 -7.41 -6.79
N CYS A 87 -6.34 -6.32 -6.02
CA CYS A 87 -5.27 -5.41 -5.60
C CYS A 87 -4.14 -6.11 -4.85
N VAL A 88 -4.45 -7.12 -4.05
CA VAL A 88 -3.43 -7.94 -3.39
C VAL A 88 -2.64 -8.75 -4.42
N ALA A 89 -3.30 -9.39 -5.39
CA ALA A 89 -2.63 -10.09 -6.48
C ALA A 89 -1.73 -9.16 -7.31
N GLU A 90 -2.17 -7.91 -7.56
CA GLU A 90 -1.36 -6.87 -8.24
C GLU A 90 -0.04 -6.62 -7.50
N LEU A 91 -0.13 -6.41 -6.18
CA LEU A 91 1.02 -6.20 -5.33
C LEU A 91 1.94 -7.42 -5.31
N CYS A 92 1.39 -8.63 -5.26
CA CYS A 92 2.17 -9.85 -5.20
C CYS A 92 2.93 -10.11 -6.49
N CYS A 93 2.29 -9.92 -7.64
CA CYS A 93 2.95 -9.97 -8.94
C CYS A 93 4.08 -8.93 -9.00
N ALA A 94 3.82 -7.70 -8.58
CA ALA A 94 4.83 -6.64 -8.59
C ALA A 94 6.02 -6.97 -7.67
N PHE A 95 5.77 -7.46 -6.45
CA PHE A 95 6.83 -7.84 -5.51
C PHE A 95 7.64 -9.05 -6.00
N SER A 96 7.01 -10.03 -6.66
CA SER A 96 7.71 -11.22 -7.17
C SER A 96 8.65 -10.94 -8.33
N LEU A 97 8.41 -9.86 -9.09
CA LEU A 97 9.32 -9.44 -10.14
C LEU A 97 10.63 -8.86 -9.58
N GLY A 98 10.65 -8.45 -8.31
CA GLY A 98 11.78 -7.80 -7.68
C GLY A 98 11.92 -6.33 -8.07
N ARG A 99 12.67 -5.58 -7.26
CA ARG A 99 12.75 -4.11 -7.35
C ARG A 99 13.39 -3.62 -8.66
N GLU A 100 14.26 -4.41 -9.28
CA GLU A 100 14.91 -4.05 -10.54
C GLU A 100 13.95 -4.09 -11.73
N ALA A 101 12.98 -5.02 -11.71
CA ALA A 101 12.00 -5.18 -12.78
C ALA A 101 10.71 -4.41 -12.50
N CYS A 102 10.28 -4.30 -11.24
CA CYS A 102 9.09 -3.54 -10.87
C CYS A 102 9.26 -2.82 -9.53
N GLU A 103 9.18 -1.49 -9.57
CA GLU A 103 9.18 -0.67 -8.36
C GLU A 103 7.77 -0.53 -7.78
N VAL A 104 7.55 -1.00 -6.56
CA VAL A 104 6.31 -0.77 -5.82
C VAL A 104 6.44 0.46 -4.92
N LYS A 105 5.53 1.42 -5.07
CA LYS A 105 5.38 2.59 -4.19
C LYS A 105 4.04 2.56 -3.49
N LEU A 106 4.10 2.67 -2.16
CA LEU A 106 2.93 2.80 -1.32
C LEU A 106 2.67 4.29 -1.07
N LEU A 107 1.49 4.75 -1.46
CA LEU A 107 1.09 6.16 -1.41
C LEU A 107 0.06 6.38 -0.32
N LEU A 108 0.18 7.48 0.41
CA LEU A 108 -0.84 7.95 1.36
C LEU A 108 -1.43 9.25 0.84
N PRO A 109 -2.76 9.36 0.62
CA PRO A 109 -3.38 10.63 0.25
C PRO A 109 -3.03 11.75 1.25
N PRO A 110 -2.92 13.01 0.81
CA PRO A 110 -2.59 14.13 1.69
C PRO A 110 -3.50 14.23 2.93
N ASP A 111 -4.80 14.05 2.76
CA ASP A 111 -5.77 14.07 3.87
C ASP A 111 -5.58 12.93 4.88
N GLU A 112 -5.17 11.74 4.43
CA GLU A 112 -4.81 10.64 5.32
C GLU A 112 -3.50 10.92 6.04
N TYR A 113 -2.52 11.53 5.36
CA TYR A 113 -1.25 11.93 5.94
C TYR A 113 -1.43 13.01 7.02
N GLN A 114 -2.30 14.00 6.79
CA GLN A 114 -2.65 15.00 7.81
C GLN A 114 -3.33 14.36 9.02
N ARG A 115 -4.24 13.40 8.80
CA ARG A 115 -4.84 12.61 9.89
C ARG A 115 -3.79 11.81 10.65
N LEU A 116 -2.83 11.18 9.96
CA LEU A 116 -1.71 10.49 10.60
C LEU A 116 -0.90 11.45 11.49
N ARG A 117 -0.51 12.62 10.98
CA ARG A 117 0.22 13.65 11.76
C ARG A 117 -0.55 14.07 13.01
N GLN A 118 -1.86 14.31 12.88
CA GLN A 118 -2.71 14.68 14.01
C GLN A 118 -2.80 13.55 15.04
N GLN A 119 -2.89 12.29 14.61
CA GLN A 119 -2.94 11.12 15.49
C GLN A 119 -1.58 10.81 16.15
N LEU A 120 -0.46 11.09 15.48
CA LEU A 120 0.89 11.05 16.06
C LEU A 120 1.03 12.06 17.19
N LYS A 121 0.55 13.28 16.95
CA LYS A 121 0.51 14.31 17.98
C LYS A 121 -0.43 13.90 19.11
N ALA A 122 -1.63 13.41 18.81
CA ALA A 122 -2.63 13.03 19.81
C ALA A 122 -2.29 11.72 20.55
N CYS A 123 -2.90 11.54 21.73
CA CYS A 123 -2.98 10.25 22.44
C CYS A 123 -1.68 9.42 22.56
N ASN A 124 -0.51 10.06 22.70
CA ASN A 124 0.80 9.39 22.86
C ASN A 124 1.04 8.24 21.85
N GLY A 125 0.53 8.35 20.63
CA GLY A 125 0.71 7.35 19.58
C GLY A 125 -0.09 6.04 19.76
N GLU A 126 -1.16 5.99 20.55
CA GLU A 126 -2.02 4.80 20.66
C GLU A 126 -2.63 4.39 19.32
N ALA A 127 -3.11 5.37 18.54
CA ALA A 127 -3.67 5.13 17.21
C ALA A 127 -2.65 4.50 16.26
N ILE A 128 -1.35 4.78 16.45
CA ILE A 128 -0.26 4.19 15.68
C ILE A 128 -0.14 2.71 15.98
N ALA A 129 -0.15 2.34 17.26
CA ALA A 129 -0.09 0.93 17.67
C ALA A 129 -1.32 0.15 17.18
N ILE A 130 -2.50 0.79 17.13
CA ILE A 130 -3.71 0.20 16.56
C ILE A 130 -3.53 -0.04 15.06
N GLY A 131 -3.07 0.97 14.29
CA GLY A 131 -2.82 0.82 12.85
C GLY A 131 -1.76 -0.23 12.54
N TRP A 132 -0.65 -0.25 13.29
CA TRP A 132 0.39 -1.28 13.16
C TRP A 132 -0.18 -2.69 13.33
N ARG A 133 -0.94 -2.92 14.42
CA ARG A 133 -1.57 -4.22 14.69
C ARG A 133 -2.60 -4.60 13.62
N ALA A 134 -3.31 -3.62 13.07
CA ALA A 134 -4.27 -3.87 12.00
C ALA A 134 -3.57 -4.34 10.72
N LEU A 135 -2.42 -3.75 10.38
CA LEU A 135 -1.59 -4.22 9.26
C LEU A 135 -1.01 -5.61 9.52
N GLN A 136 -0.56 -5.91 10.74
CA GLN A 136 -0.07 -7.25 11.11
C GLN A 136 -1.14 -8.34 11.00
N ARG A 137 -2.41 -7.99 11.17
CA ARG A 137 -3.55 -8.91 11.10
C ARG A 137 -4.08 -9.13 9.69
N PHE A 138 -3.46 -8.52 8.68
CA PHE A 138 -3.84 -8.75 7.29
C PHE A 138 -3.78 -10.26 6.96
N SER A 139 -4.84 -10.74 6.33
CA SER A 139 -4.94 -12.11 5.82
C SER A 139 -5.49 -12.07 4.40
N LEU A 140 -4.84 -12.82 3.50
CA LEU A 140 -5.28 -12.98 2.11
C LEU A 140 -6.70 -13.56 2.05
N ASP A 141 -7.05 -14.45 2.99
CA ASP A 141 -8.36 -15.09 3.04
C ASP A 141 -9.49 -14.09 3.27
N ALA A 142 -9.22 -12.99 3.97
CA ALA A 142 -10.20 -11.94 4.25
C ALA A 142 -10.40 -10.96 3.07
N ALA A 143 -9.55 -11.01 2.04
CA ALA A 143 -9.65 -10.13 0.89
C ALA A 143 -10.80 -10.57 -0.04
N GLY A 144 -11.74 -9.68 -0.33
CA GLY A 144 -12.92 -9.98 -1.14
C GLY A 144 -12.66 -9.96 -2.66
N SER A 145 -13.47 -10.70 -3.40
CA SER A 145 -13.60 -10.64 -4.87
C SER A 145 -15.08 -10.47 -5.25
N TYR A 146 -15.34 -10.04 -6.48
CA TYR A 146 -16.72 -9.86 -6.98
C TYR A 146 -17.43 -11.18 -7.30
N SER A 147 -16.67 -12.23 -7.66
CA SER A 147 -17.20 -13.58 -7.89
C SER A 147 -16.40 -14.62 -7.09
N LEU A 148 -17.09 -15.67 -6.65
CA LEU A 148 -16.48 -16.80 -5.95
C LEU A 148 -15.55 -17.60 -6.88
N GLU A 149 -15.92 -17.71 -8.16
CA GLU A 149 -15.14 -18.36 -9.21
C GLU A 149 -13.79 -17.66 -9.39
N ASP A 150 -13.78 -16.33 -9.60
CA ASP A 150 -12.53 -15.55 -9.70
C ASP A 150 -11.68 -15.65 -8.44
N ARG A 151 -12.33 -15.74 -7.26
CA ARG A 151 -11.65 -15.90 -5.98
C ARG A 151 -10.81 -17.17 -5.98
N GLU A 152 -11.46 -18.28 -6.28
CA GLU A 152 -10.82 -19.59 -6.22
C GLU A 152 -9.73 -19.72 -7.26
N HIS A 153 -9.96 -19.18 -8.47
CA HIS A 153 -8.94 -19.16 -9.52
C HIS A 153 -7.72 -18.32 -9.15
N LEU A 154 -7.92 -17.09 -8.65
CA LEU A 154 -6.81 -16.24 -8.18
C LEU A 154 -6.02 -16.88 -7.04
N LEU A 155 -6.72 -17.44 -6.04
CA LEU A 155 -6.05 -18.05 -4.90
C LEU A 155 -5.25 -19.28 -5.28
N ARG A 156 -5.81 -20.17 -6.13
CA ARG A 156 -5.09 -21.35 -6.62
C ARG A 156 -3.82 -20.97 -7.36
N GLN A 157 -3.89 -19.99 -8.25
CA GLN A 157 -2.71 -19.55 -9.00
C GLN A 157 -1.66 -18.87 -8.12
N LEU A 158 -2.08 -17.99 -7.20
CA LEU A 158 -1.15 -17.38 -6.24
C LEU A 158 -0.45 -18.46 -5.37
N ASP A 159 -1.15 -19.55 -5.07
CA ASP A 159 -0.57 -20.69 -4.35
C ASP A 159 0.43 -21.46 -5.21
N GLU A 160 0.10 -21.72 -6.48
CA GLU A 160 0.99 -22.41 -7.44
C GLU A 160 2.27 -21.63 -7.73
N ASP A 161 2.18 -20.30 -7.90
CA ASP A 161 3.32 -19.46 -8.28
C ASP A 161 4.25 -19.14 -7.10
N GLN A 162 3.69 -18.88 -5.91
CA GLN A 162 4.43 -18.28 -4.79
C GLN A 162 4.13 -18.93 -3.43
N GLY A 163 3.02 -19.65 -3.31
CA GLY A 163 2.47 -20.16 -2.04
C GLY A 163 1.74 -19.06 -1.26
N ILE A 164 0.45 -19.26 -0.95
CA ILE A 164 -0.44 -18.26 -0.32
C ILE A 164 0.16 -17.65 0.97
N LYS A 165 0.84 -18.46 1.78
CA LYS A 165 1.48 -18.00 3.03
C LYS A 165 2.66 -17.05 2.78
N ASN A 166 3.43 -17.28 1.72
CA ASN A 166 4.55 -16.41 1.34
C ASN A 166 4.04 -15.10 0.73
N VAL A 167 2.96 -15.17 -0.04
CA VAL A 167 2.27 -14.03 -0.66
C VAL A 167 1.77 -13.07 0.43
N GLY A 168 0.97 -13.58 1.38
CA GLY A 168 0.45 -12.79 2.49
C GLY A 168 1.55 -12.17 3.35
N SER A 169 2.58 -12.96 3.71
CA SER A 169 3.69 -12.46 4.54
C SER A 169 4.54 -11.42 3.82
N THR A 170 4.74 -11.54 2.50
CA THR A 170 5.48 -10.56 1.69
C THR A 170 4.78 -9.21 1.65
N VAL A 171 3.47 -9.19 1.34
CA VAL A 171 2.68 -7.95 1.33
C VAL A 171 2.67 -7.30 2.71
N THR A 172 2.38 -8.08 3.76
CA THR A 172 2.41 -7.59 5.15
C THR A 172 3.76 -6.98 5.50
N ARG A 173 4.87 -7.65 5.17
CA ARG A 173 6.22 -7.15 5.44
C ARG A 173 6.48 -5.81 4.76
N HIS A 174 6.16 -5.68 3.47
CA HIS A 174 6.36 -4.43 2.74
C HIS A 174 5.51 -3.27 3.28
N LEU A 175 4.29 -3.54 3.72
CA LEU A 175 3.41 -2.55 4.35
C LEU A 175 3.92 -2.11 5.71
N LEU A 176 4.37 -3.05 6.56
CA LEU A 176 4.90 -2.74 7.88
C LEU A 176 6.19 -1.92 7.78
N LEU A 177 7.10 -2.30 6.87
CA LEU A 177 8.30 -1.53 6.56
C LEU A 177 7.96 -0.09 6.15
N TRP A 178 7.05 0.07 5.19
CA TRP A 178 6.60 1.39 4.74
C TRP A 178 5.96 2.20 5.86
N PHE A 179 5.11 1.58 6.68
CA PHE A 179 4.40 2.27 7.73
C PHE A 179 5.35 2.73 8.84
N ALA A 180 6.30 1.89 9.26
CA ALA A 180 7.33 2.27 10.23
C ALA A 180 8.20 3.43 9.72
N ASP A 181 8.68 3.35 8.48
CA ASP A 181 9.49 4.40 7.85
C ASP A 181 8.70 5.72 7.72
N LEU A 182 7.42 5.66 7.33
CA LEU A 182 6.54 6.83 7.28
C LEU A 182 6.38 7.50 8.65
N LEU A 183 6.20 6.70 9.71
CA LEU A 183 6.08 7.21 11.08
C LEU A 183 7.39 7.84 11.56
N GLY A 184 8.53 7.19 11.30
CA GLY A 184 9.85 7.71 11.64
C GLY A 184 10.10 9.08 11.02
N ARG A 185 9.94 9.19 9.70
CA ARG A 185 10.10 10.45 8.97
C ARG A 185 9.13 11.53 9.43
N THR A 186 7.87 11.16 9.69
CA THR A 186 6.86 12.12 10.16
C THR A 186 7.19 12.63 11.55
N LEU A 187 7.64 11.77 12.47
CA LEU A 187 8.02 12.17 13.81
C LEU A 187 9.26 13.07 13.81
N GLN A 188 10.29 12.73 13.04
CA GLN A 188 11.49 13.59 12.86
C GLN A 188 11.09 14.99 12.39
N GLN A 189 10.18 15.09 11.41
CA GLN A 189 9.68 16.39 10.96
C GLN A 189 8.93 17.16 12.05
N LEU A 190 8.08 16.48 12.83
CA LEU A 190 7.34 17.12 13.92
C LEU A 190 8.27 17.64 15.04
N VAL A 191 9.32 16.90 15.36
CA VAL A 191 10.35 17.31 16.33
C VAL A 191 11.17 18.49 15.80
N ALA A 192 11.65 18.39 14.55
CA ALA A 192 12.44 19.45 13.92
C ALA A 192 11.67 20.79 13.80
N LEU A 193 10.35 20.72 13.59
CA LEU A 193 9.47 21.90 13.55
C LEU A 193 9.04 22.40 14.94
N GLY A 194 9.41 21.70 16.02
CA GLY A 194 8.97 22.02 17.38
C GLY A 194 7.48 21.79 17.63
N GLU A 195 6.78 21.07 16.76
CA GLU A 195 5.36 20.71 16.94
C GLU A 195 5.17 19.68 18.07
N VAL A 196 6.22 18.91 18.39
CA VAL A 196 6.29 17.95 19.48
C VAL A 196 7.65 18.11 20.17
N ALA A 197 7.65 18.27 21.50
CA ALA A 197 8.88 18.49 22.28
C ALA A 197 8.79 17.89 23.69
N GLY A 198 9.94 17.83 24.37
CA GLY A 198 10.07 17.39 25.76
C GLY A 198 9.64 15.95 25.97
N GLU A 199 9.03 15.65 27.12
CA GLU A 199 8.64 14.29 27.49
C GLU A 199 7.72 13.60 26.45
N ARG A 200 6.89 14.39 25.76
CA ARG A 200 6.02 13.86 24.70
C ARG A 200 6.82 13.40 23.49
N ALA A 201 7.85 14.14 23.08
CA ALA A 201 8.75 13.75 22.00
C ALA A 201 9.48 12.46 22.36
N ALA A 202 10.11 12.40 23.54
CA ALA A 202 10.82 11.22 24.02
C ALA A 202 9.93 9.95 24.01
N ARG A 203 8.69 10.05 24.52
CA ARG A 203 7.73 8.92 24.52
C ARG A 203 7.33 8.48 23.11
N LEU A 204 7.17 9.42 22.19
CA LEU A 204 6.85 9.10 20.79
C LEU A 204 8.07 8.49 20.07
N CYS A 205 9.28 9.00 20.33
CA CYS A 205 10.53 8.46 19.79
C CYS A 205 10.76 7.03 20.27
N ASP A 206 10.50 6.72 21.54
CA ASP A 206 10.58 5.34 22.06
C ASP A 206 9.60 4.41 21.34
N ARG A 207 8.33 4.84 21.22
CA ARG A 207 7.28 4.02 20.58
C ARG A 207 7.52 3.82 19.08
N VAL A 208 7.86 4.86 18.34
CA VAL A 208 8.16 4.77 16.90
C VAL A 208 9.49 4.06 16.67
N GLY A 209 10.49 4.29 17.53
CA GLY A 209 11.74 3.55 17.52
C GLY A 209 11.54 2.05 17.71
N TRP A 210 10.64 1.63 18.63
CA TRP A 210 10.26 0.23 18.74
C TRP A 210 9.66 -0.33 17.45
N LEU A 211 8.76 0.39 16.79
CA LEU A 211 8.17 -0.03 15.50
C LEU A 211 9.21 -0.15 14.39
N LEU A 212 10.16 0.78 14.32
CA LEU A 212 11.27 0.74 13.38
C LEU A 212 12.15 -0.51 13.60
N ARG A 213 12.41 -0.87 14.87
CA ARG A 213 13.15 -2.12 15.19
C ARG A 213 12.37 -3.38 14.80
N GLU A 214 11.07 -3.42 15.06
CA GLU A 214 10.20 -4.53 14.62
C GLU A 214 10.16 -4.64 13.08
N ALA A 215 10.30 -3.51 12.39
CA ALA A 215 10.44 -3.44 10.95
C ALA A 215 11.88 -3.68 10.45
N THR A 216 12.85 -4.02 11.31
CA THR A 216 14.28 -4.16 10.97
C THR A 216 14.97 -2.90 10.43
N LEU A 217 14.39 -1.72 10.65
CA LEU A 217 14.93 -0.41 10.29
C LEU A 217 15.78 0.16 11.45
N TYR A 218 16.87 -0.53 11.77
CA TYR A 218 17.69 -0.23 12.95
C TYR A 218 18.36 1.15 12.88
N ASP A 219 18.91 1.54 11.74
CA ASP A 219 19.61 2.82 11.58
C ASP A 219 18.66 4.00 11.83
N GLN A 220 17.48 3.97 11.21
CA GLN A 220 16.43 4.98 11.42
C GLN A 220 15.95 4.99 12.88
N SER A 221 15.84 3.83 13.53
CA SER A 221 15.50 3.76 14.95
C SER A 221 16.57 4.42 15.82
N MET A 222 17.85 4.26 15.49
CA MET A 222 18.94 4.83 16.26
C MET A 222 18.98 6.35 16.14
N GLU A 223 18.85 6.88 14.92
CA GLU A 223 18.77 8.32 14.66
C GLU A 223 17.60 8.94 15.43
N LEU A 224 16.41 8.36 15.34
CA LEU A 224 15.21 8.88 16.00
C LEU A 224 15.33 8.93 17.53
N LEU A 225 16.02 7.96 18.13
CA LEU A 225 16.22 7.91 19.58
C LEU A 225 17.30 8.88 20.08
N GLN A 226 18.17 9.37 19.19
CA GLN A 226 19.13 10.43 19.53
C GLN A 226 18.46 11.82 19.56
N ASP A 227 17.38 12.00 18.79
CA ASP A 227 16.64 13.26 18.67
C ASP A 227 15.58 13.49 19.77
N GLY A 228 15.20 12.44 20.52
CA GLY A 228 14.12 12.46 21.53
C GLY A 228 14.61 12.56 22.96
#